data_AF-A0A0A0BDL9-F1
#
_entry.id   AF-A0A0A0BDL9-F1
#
_cell.length_a   1.000
_cell.length_b   1.000
_cell.length_c   1.000
_cell.angle_alpha   90.00
_cell.angle_beta   90.00
_cell.angle_gamma   90.00
#
_symmetry.space_group_name_H-M   'P 1'
#
loop_
_entity.id
_entity.type
_entity.pdbx_description
1 polymer ?
#
loop_
_entity_poly.entity_id
_entity_poly.type
_entity_poly.pdbx_seq_one_letter_code
_entity_poly.pdbx_strand_id
1 'polypeptide(L)'
;MNLKMLFEHIRVDTPLIAMIVVVIISAVGVIYSKHLSRNEFIQLQQLEKQRDLLNEEWGRLLLEQSTWGSPSRVEQQASRRLQMIVPKADMTVVIKP
;
A
#
# COMPACT_ATOMS: atom_id res chain seq x y z
N MET A 1 -34.00 62.09 -15.87
CA MET A 1 -34.57 60.72 -15.85
C MET A 1 -33.52 59.73 -16.35
N ASN A 2 -32.48 59.45 -15.54
CA ASN A 2 -31.40 58.49 -15.87
C ASN A 2 -30.64 57.98 -14.63
N LEU A 3 -30.84 58.58 -13.44
CA LEU A 3 -30.16 58.18 -12.21
C LEU A 3 -30.84 56.99 -11.49
N LYS A 4 -32.17 56.86 -11.63
CA LYS A 4 -32.94 55.73 -11.07
C LYS A 4 -32.66 54.40 -11.80
N MET A 5 -32.53 54.40 -13.13
CA MET A 5 -32.22 53.18 -13.90
C MET A 5 -30.80 52.66 -13.63
N LEU A 6 -29.84 53.55 -13.42
CA LEU A 6 -28.45 53.18 -13.09
C LEU A 6 -28.35 52.56 -11.70
N PHE A 7 -29.14 53.06 -10.73
CA PHE A 7 -29.25 52.45 -9.40
C PHE A 7 -30.03 51.13 -9.39
N GLU A 8 -31.00 50.92 -10.30
CA GLU A 8 -31.71 49.64 -10.41
C GLU A 8 -30.85 48.54 -11.04
N HIS A 9 -30.10 48.84 -12.11
CA HIS A 9 -29.15 47.87 -12.69
C HIS A 9 -28.05 47.51 -11.68
N ILE A 10 -27.43 48.50 -11.02
CA ILE A 10 -26.41 48.25 -9.99
C ILE A 10 -26.91 47.33 -8.87
N ARG A 11 -28.21 47.35 -8.52
CA ARG A 11 -28.78 46.53 -7.44
C ARG A 11 -29.14 45.10 -7.85
N VAL A 12 -29.38 44.84 -9.14
CA VAL A 12 -29.73 43.51 -9.68
C VAL A 12 -28.52 42.81 -10.31
N ASP A 13 -27.58 43.56 -10.89
CA ASP A 13 -26.38 43.00 -11.51
C ASP A 13 -25.32 42.59 -10.47
N THR A 14 -25.29 43.26 -9.31
CA THR A 14 -24.37 42.91 -8.20
C THR A 14 -24.54 41.48 -7.68
N PRO A 15 -25.76 40.97 -7.37
CA PRO A 15 -25.90 39.57 -6.95
C PRO A 15 -25.58 38.58 -8.08
N LEU A 16 -25.85 38.93 -9.34
CA LEU A 16 -25.47 38.09 -10.49
C LEU A 16 -23.95 37.94 -10.57
N ILE A 17 -23.22 39.05 -10.49
CA ILE A 17 -21.75 39.06 -10.50
C ILE A 17 -21.20 38.30 -9.29
N ALA A 18 -21.79 38.48 -8.10
CA ALA A 18 -21.41 37.75 -6.91
C ALA A 18 -21.60 36.23 -7.08
N MET A 19 -22.72 35.77 -7.65
CA MET A 19 -22.95 34.36 -7.93
C MET A 19 -21.94 33.81 -8.95
N ILE A 20 -21.64 34.56 -10.01
CA ILE A 20 -20.63 34.16 -11.00
C ILE A 20 -19.28 33.97 -10.32
N VAL A 21 -18.87 34.92 -9.48
CA VAL A 21 -17.61 34.85 -8.72
C VAL A 21 -17.60 33.62 -7.79
N VAL A 22 -18.68 33.38 -7.05
CA VAL A 22 -18.80 32.21 -6.17
C VAL A 22 -18.71 30.90 -6.95
N VAL A 23 -19.37 30.81 -8.10
CA VAL A 23 -19.31 29.61 -8.96
C VAL A 23 -17.89 29.40 -9.51
N ILE A 24 -17.21 30.46 -9.94
CA ILE A 24 -15.82 30.37 -10.41
C ILE A 24 -14.90 29.90 -9.28
N ILE A 25 -15.03 30.48 -8.08
CA ILE A 25 -14.25 30.07 -6.91
C ILE A 25 -14.52 28.59 -6.58
N SER A 26 -15.77 28.16 -6.61
CA SER A 26 -16.15 26.77 -6.39
C SER A 26 -15.51 25.84 -7.45
N ALA A 27 -15.60 26.20 -8.73
CA ALA A 27 -15.03 25.42 -9.82
C ALA A 27 -13.51 25.27 -9.68
N VAL A 28 -12.80 26.37 -9.38
CA VAL A 28 -11.35 26.34 -9.11
C VAL A 28 -11.04 25.48 -7.89
N GLY A 29 -11.82 25.60 -6.82
CA GLY A 29 -11.68 24.78 -5.61
C GLY A 29 -11.81 23.28 -5.91
N VAL A 30 -12.80 22.88 -6.72
CA VAL A 30 -12.98 21.48 -7.13
C VAL A 30 -11.80 20.98 -7.96
N ILE A 31 -11.31 21.78 -8.91
CA ILE A 31 -10.15 21.43 -9.75
C ILE A 31 -8.90 21.24 -8.88
N TYR A 32 -8.67 22.18 -7.95
CA TYR A 32 -7.52 22.13 -7.05
C TYR A 32 -7.57 20.90 -6.13
N SER A 33 -8.71 20.64 -5.49
CA SER A 33 -8.90 19.45 -4.67
C SER A 33 -8.66 18.17 -5.47
N LYS A 34 -9.18 18.07 -6.70
CA LYS A 34 -8.96 16.91 -7.56
C LYS A 34 -7.49 16.74 -7.95
N HIS A 35 -6.79 17.83 -8.22
CA HIS A 35 -5.36 17.80 -8.52
C HIS A 35 -4.55 17.32 -7.33
N LEU A 36 -4.82 17.85 -6.13
CA LEU A 36 -4.16 17.45 -4.90
C LEU A 36 -4.41 15.98 -4.58
N SER A 37 -5.67 15.52 -4.65
CA SER A 37 -6.02 14.11 -4.47
C SER A 37 -5.28 13.20 -5.45
N ARG A 38 -5.14 13.61 -6.72
CA ARG A 38 -4.38 12.84 -7.70
C ARG A 38 -2.90 12.73 -7.32
N ASN A 39 -2.29 13.82 -6.85
CA ASN A 39 -0.89 13.82 -6.46
C ASN A 39 -0.62 12.92 -5.24
N GLU A 40 -1.44 13.03 -4.20
CA GLU A 40 -1.36 12.17 -3.01
C GLU A 40 -1.62 10.70 -3.38
N PHE A 41 -2.57 10.43 -4.27
CA PHE A 41 -2.85 9.07 -4.74
C PHE A 41 -1.68 8.46 -5.50
N ILE A 42 -0.96 9.24 -6.32
CA ILE A 42 0.24 8.76 -7.03
C ILE A 42 1.33 8.37 -6.04
N GLN A 43 1.56 9.20 -5.01
CA GLN A 43 2.55 8.90 -3.97
C GLN A 43 2.18 7.61 -3.21
N LEU A 44 0.91 7.47 -2.82
CA LEU A 44 0.41 6.26 -2.17
C LEU A 44 0.66 5.02 -3.02
N GLN A 45 0.28 5.06 -4.30
CA GLN A 45 0.48 3.95 -5.24
C GLN A 45 1.95 3.58 -5.41
N GLN A 46 2.86 4.57 -5.37
CA GLN A 46 4.28 4.32 -5.44
C GLN A 46 4.79 3.58 -4.20
N LEU A 47 4.36 3.99 -3.00
CA LEU A 47 4.71 3.32 -1.75
C LEU A 47 4.13 1.90 -1.67
N GLU A 48 2.87 1.71 -2.10
CA GLU A 48 2.23 0.40 -2.18
C GLU A 48 3.02 -0.54 -3.11
N LYS A 49 3.41 -0.05 -4.29
CA LYS A 49 4.23 -0.82 -5.22
C LYS A 49 5.58 -1.22 -4.61
N GLN A 50 6.23 -0.33 -3.88
CA GLN A 50 7.48 -0.66 -3.18
C GLN A 50 7.26 -1.74 -2.13
N ARG A 51 6.22 -1.60 -1.30
CA ARG A 51 5.85 -2.60 -0.30
C ARG A 51 5.61 -3.97 -0.94
N ASP A 52 4.89 -4.02 -2.05
CA ASP A 52 4.56 -5.27 -2.72
C ASP A 52 5.80 -5.96 -3.29
N LEU A 53 6.74 -5.19 -3.86
CA LEU A 53 8.04 -5.72 -4.31
C LEU A 53 8.85 -6.31 -3.14
N LEU A 54 8.89 -5.60 -2.00
CA LEU A 54 9.58 -6.10 -0.80
C LEU A 54 8.93 -7.39 -0.26
N ASN A 55 7.60 -7.48 -0.30
CA ASN A 55 6.88 -8.69 0.12
C ASN A 55 7.15 -9.87 -0.80
N GLU A 56 7.25 -9.64 -2.12
CA GLU A 56 7.63 -10.66 -3.08
C GLU A 56 9.05 -11.18 -2.79
N GLU A 57 10.00 -10.27 -2.60
CA GLU A 57 11.38 -10.63 -2.26
C GLU A 57 11.46 -11.38 -0.94
N TRP A 58 10.74 -10.92 0.09
CA TRP A 58 10.64 -11.61 1.37
C TRP A 58 10.08 -13.03 1.21
N GLY A 59 9.01 -13.19 0.43
CA GLY A 59 8.41 -14.49 0.13
C GLY A 59 9.41 -15.43 -0.56
N ARG A 60 10.19 -14.92 -1.53
CA ARG A 60 11.25 -15.67 -2.19
C ARG A 60 12.34 -16.08 -1.20
N LEU A 61 12.82 -15.17 -0.36
CA LEU A 61 13.83 -15.45 0.67
C LEU A 61 13.33 -16.47 1.70
N LEU A 62 12.06 -16.42 2.07
CA LEU A 62 11.47 -17.38 3.01
C LEU A 62 11.43 -18.79 2.41
N LEU A 63 11.08 -18.90 1.12
CA LEU A 63 11.16 -20.16 0.39
C LEU A 63 12.60 -20.66 0.31
N GLU A 64 13.56 -19.79 -0.02
CA GLU A 64 14.98 -20.13 0.03
C GLU A 64 15.38 -20.65 1.43
N GLN A 65 15.04 -19.94 2.50
CA GLN A 65 15.36 -20.37 3.87
C GLN A 65 14.73 -21.72 4.24
N SER A 66 13.48 -21.96 3.85
CA SER A 66 12.80 -23.23 4.11
C SER A 66 13.53 -24.42 3.46
N THR A 67 14.17 -24.21 2.30
CA THR A 67 14.98 -25.27 1.66
C THR A 67 16.29 -25.54 2.41
N TRP A 68 16.87 -24.53 3.07
CA TRP A 68 18.10 -24.68 3.86
C TRP A 68 17.88 -25.42 5.18
N GLY A 69 16.65 -25.37 5.72
CA GLY A 69 16.18 -26.15 6.87
C GLY A 69 15.49 -27.46 6.51
N SER A 70 15.49 -27.86 5.24
CA SER A 70 14.87 -29.12 4.81
C SER A 70 15.40 -30.31 5.61
N PRO A 71 14.53 -31.20 6.14
CA PRO A 71 14.93 -32.39 6.89
C PRO A 71 16.01 -33.21 6.16
N SER A 72 15.96 -33.26 4.82
CA SER A 72 16.95 -33.97 4.00
C SER A 72 18.36 -33.40 4.13
N ARG A 73 18.50 -32.06 4.27
CA ARG A 73 19.81 -31.42 4.45
C ARG A 73 20.32 -31.62 5.88
N VAL A 74 19.44 -31.59 6.87
CA VAL A 74 19.76 -31.90 8.27
C VAL A 74 20.20 -33.36 8.42
N GLU A 75 19.47 -34.29 7.83
CA GLU A 75 19.80 -35.72 7.78
C GLU A 75 21.16 -35.96 7.12
N GLN A 76 21.41 -35.34 5.97
CA GLN A 76 22.68 -35.49 5.27
C GLN A 76 23.86 -34.92 6.09
N GLN A 77 23.67 -33.80 6.79
CA GLN A 77 24.69 -33.26 7.71
C GLN A 77 24.89 -34.15 8.95
N ALA A 78 23.82 -34.70 9.52
CA ALA A 78 23.88 -35.63 10.66
C ALA A 78 24.63 -36.92 10.29
N SER A 79 24.34 -37.52 9.14
CA SER A 79 25.06 -38.71 8.68
C SER A 79 26.51 -38.42 8.29
N ARG A 80 26.81 -37.27 7.64
CA ARG A 80 28.18 -36.97 7.18
C ARG A 80 29.10 -36.42 8.27
N ARG A 81 28.62 -35.52 9.13
CA ARG A 81 29.44 -34.86 10.16
C ARG A 81 29.41 -35.57 11.51
N LEU A 82 28.25 -36.12 11.88
CA LEU A 82 28.05 -36.76 13.18
C LEU A 82 28.05 -38.29 13.09
N GLN A 83 28.18 -38.86 11.89
CA GLN A 83 28.12 -40.30 11.62
C GLN A 83 26.85 -40.95 12.18
N MET A 84 25.76 -40.18 12.29
CA MET A 84 24.49 -40.68 12.81
C MET A 84 23.87 -41.67 11.81
N ILE A 85 23.42 -42.80 12.36
CA ILE A 85 22.72 -43.87 11.64
C ILE A 85 21.26 -43.92 12.10
N VAL A 86 20.37 -44.36 11.21
CA VAL A 86 18.98 -44.63 11.59
C VAL A 86 18.98 -45.86 12.52
N PRO A 87 18.49 -45.73 13.77
CA PRO A 87 18.48 -46.85 14.70
C PRO A 87 17.55 -47.95 14.18
N LYS A 88 17.99 -49.20 14.30
CA LYS A 88 17.17 -50.38 14.03
C LYS A 88 16.28 -50.67 15.25
N ALA A 89 15.26 -51.52 15.08
CA ALA A 89 14.27 -51.80 16.12
C ALA A 89 14.86 -52.40 17.42
N ASP A 90 16.04 -53.02 17.32
CA ASP A 90 16.84 -53.55 18.44
C ASP A 90 17.57 -52.46 19.25
N MET A 91 17.64 -51.22 18.75
CA MET A 91 18.30 -50.08 19.39
C MET A 91 17.33 -49.10 20.07
N THR A 92 16.02 -49.38 20.05
CA THR A 92 14.98 -48.50 20.60
C THR A 92 14.35 -49.05 21.89
N VAL A 93 14.27 -48.21 22.93
CA VAL A 93 13.61 -48.54 24.21
C VAL A 93 12.43 -47.60 24.42
N VAL A 94 11.24 -48.16 24.70
CA VAL A 94 10.03 -47.39 24.98
C VAL A 94 9.95 -47.10 26.48
N ILE A 95 9.96 -45.83 26.85
CA ILE A 95 9.79 -45.38 28.22
C ILE A 95 8.30 -45.06 28.42
N LYS A 96 7.62 -45.78 29.32
CA LYS A 96 6.25 -45.44 29.74
C LYS A 96 6.30 -44.36 30.82
N PRO A 97 5.37 -43.38 30.81
CA PRO A 97 5.31 -42.32 31.80
C PRO A 97 5.04 -42.84 33.21
#